data_AF-A0A527ZEC1-F1
#
_entry.id   AF-A0A527ZEC1-F1
#
_cell.length_a   1.000
_cell.length_b   1.000
_cell.length_c   1.000
_cell.angle_alpha   90.00
_cell.angle_beta   90.00
_cell.angle_gamma   90.00
#
_symmetry.space_group_name_H-M   'P 1'
#
loop_
_entity.id
_entity.type
_entity.pdbx_description
1 polymer ?
#
loop_
_entity_poly.entity_id
_entity_poly.type
_entity_poly.pdbx_seq_one_letter_code
_entity_poly.pdbx_strand_id
1 'polypeptide(L)'
;MKSLPILAPVVACLLIVLTYLLLQGAAPDAARHERTLDAIRTVILYNAALQRDVLRARAGLLRSYDPLVRSIENLNEATQSLPAARDIASGEARADIERRIAEVIAAVRDEETLVEGFKSDNALLQNSLNYFNYMSGRLTSEGDGLRAVEIGALMIAMSRFISDPQPEAARPVTASLDRLARPFVDAVSASDVRSLVSHGRLIVTRLPAVDDLVSRLQAAPTSERARALQDLYLDVHGRAAARAARFQTLLYVAALVLVGYVAYLFARLRHNARILRERLEFE
;
A
#
# COMPACT_ATOMS: atom_id res chain seq x y z
N MET A 1 38.57 33.45 -49.36
CA MET A 1 37.20 33.77 -48.91
C MET A 1 36.13 32.72 -49.30
N LYS A 2 36.44 31.60 -49.99
CA LYS A 2 35.45 30.59 -50.42
C LYS A 2 35.02 29.55 -49.36
N SER A 3 35.61 29.53 -48.16
CA SER A 3 35.33 28.53 -47.12
C SER A 3 34.22 28.90 -46.13
N LEU A 4 33.82 30.17 -46.06
CA LEU A 4 32.74 30.62 -45.16
C LEU A 4 31.36 29.97 -45.43
N PRO A 5 30.86 29.80 -46.68
CA PRO A 5 29.52 29.28 -46.91
C PRO A 5 29.37 27.78 -46.56
N ILE A 6 30.48 27.02 -46.53
CA ILE A 6 30.48 25.60 -46.15
C ILE A 6 30.60 25.43 -44.63
N LEU A 7 31.19 26.40 -43.92
CA LEU A 7 31.38 26.33 -42.48
C LEU A 7 30.07 26.51 -41.70
N ALA A 8 29.20 27.41 -42.17
CA ALA A 8 27.92 27.71 -41.52
C ALA A 8 26.98 26.49 -41.38
N PRO A 9 26.70 25.67 -42.43
CA PRO A 9 25.83 24.50 -42.29
C PRO A 9 26.45 23.42 -41.40
N VAL A 10 27.78 23.28 -41.38
CA VAL A 10 28.47 22.32 -40.50
C VAL A 10 28.31 22.72 -39.03
N VAL A 11 28.49 24.00 -38.71
CA VAL A 11 28.28 24.52 -37.35
C VAL A 11 26.81 24.38 -36.93
N ALA A 12 25.85 24.68 -37.82
CA ALA A 12 24.43 24.51 -37.54
C ALA A 12 24.07 23.03 -37.28
N CYS A 13 24.55 22.10 -38.11
CA CYS A 13 24.34 20.67 -37.93
C CYS A 13 24.91 20.19 -36.58
N LEU A 14 26.12 20.64 -36.24
CA LEU A 14 26.76 20.31 -34.97
C LEU A 14 25.97 20.84 -33.76
N LEU A 15 25.48 22.07 -33.82
CA LEU A 15 24.63 22.65 -32.78
C LEU A 15 23.34 21.86 -32.61
N ILE A 16 22.70 21.43 -33.70
CA ILE A 16 21.49 20.60 -33.65
C ILE A 16 21.80 19.27 -32.97
N VAL A 17 22.88 18.58 -33.35
CA VAL A 17 23.29 17.31 -32.75
C VAL A 17 23.60 17.47 -31.26
N LEU A 18 24.38 18.48 -30.88
CA LEU A 18 24.70 18.76 -29.48
C LEU A 18 23.46 19.10 -28.65
N THR A 19 22.55 19.90 -29.20
CA THR A 19 21.28 20.24 -28.54
C THR A 19 20.42 19.00 -28.37
N TYR A 20 20.35 18.13 -29.38
CA TYR A 20 19.63 16.86 -29.29
C TYR A 20 20.21 15.93 -28.21
N LEU A 21 21.54 15.77 -28.17
CA LEU A 21 22.23 14.98 -27.15
C LEU A 21 22.00 15.55 -25.74
N LEU A 22 22.02 16.89 -25.60
CA LEU A 22 21.75 17.57 -24.34
C LEU A 22 20.33 17.34 -23.85
N LEU A 23 19.32 17.48 -24.73
CA LEU A 23 17.92 17.24 -24.40
C LEU A 23 17.65 15.78 -24.01
N GLN A 24 18.24 14.83 -24.71
CA GLN A 24 18.11 13.40 -24.40
C GLN A 24 18.94 12.96 -23.18
N GLY A 25 19.95 13.74 -22.81
CA GLY A 25 20.78 13.56 -21.62
C GLY A 25 20.19 14.17 -20.35
N ALA A 26 19.04 14.85 -20.42
CA ALA A 26 18.37 15.39 -19.24
C ALA A 26 17.99 14.24 -18.30
N ALA A 27 18.55 14.25 -17.08
CA ALA A 27 18.24 13.25 -16.08
C ALA A 27 16.78 13.39 -15.60
N PRO A 28 16.10 12.28 -15.26
CA PRO A 28 14.81 12.33 -14.60
C PRO A 28 14.87 13.15 -13.29
N ASP A 29 13.79 13.85 -12.97
CA ASP A 29 13.67 14.67 -11.75
C ASP A 29 13.79 13.80 -10.48
N ALA A 30 14.92 13.94 -9.77
CA ALA A 30 15.21 13.19 -8.55
C ALA A 30 14.24 13.50 -7.41
N ALA A 31 13.84 14.76 -7.24
CA ALA A 31 12.90 15.16 -6.18
C ALA A 31 11.49 14.64 -6.47
N ARG A 32 11.10 14.51 -7.74
CA ARG A 32 9.86 13.83 -8.13
C ARG A 32 9.96 12.33 -7.86
N HIS A 33 11.09 11.71 -8.20
CA HIS A 33 11.33 10.29 -7.95
C HIS A 33 11.19 9.90 -6.48
N GLU A 34 11.85 10.65 -5.60
CA GLU A 34 11.78 10.43 -4.15
C GLU A 34 10.33 10.58 -3.65
N ARG A 35 9.63 11.65 -4.03
CA ARG A 35 8.23 11.87 -3.64
C ARG A 35 7.30 10.74 -4.11
N THR A 36 7.48 10.23 -5.33
CA THR A 36 6.68 9.12 -5.84
C THR A 36 6.96 7.83 -5.09
N LEU A 37 8.23 7.50 -4.84
CA LEU A 37 8.57 6.30 -4.07
C LEU A 37 8.07 6.39 -2.63
N ASP A 38 8.16 7.56 -2.02
CA ASP A 38 7.66 7.82 -0.67
C ASP A 38 6.14 7.63 -0.59
N ALA A 39 5.40 8.16 -1.56
CA ALA A 39 3.96 7.93 -1.70
C ALA A 39 3.60 6.44 -1.74
N ILE A 40 4.28 5.66 -2.58
CA ILE A 40 4.02 4.21 -2.70
C ILE A 40 4.39 3.47 -1.41
N ARG A 41 5.52 3.81 -0.78
CA ARG A 41 5.95 3.22 0.50
C ARG A 41 4.98 3.54 1.62
N THR A 42 4.44 4.75 1.63
CA THR A 42 3.47 5.21 2.62
C THR A 42 2.18 4.37 2.56
N VAL A 43 1.70 4.02 1.36
CA VAL A 43 0.58 3.06 1.20
C VAL A 43 0.90 1.71 1.84
N ILE A 44 2.08 1.14 1.56
CA ILE A 44 2.49 -0.16 2.13
C ILE A 44 2.58 -0.10 3.66
N LEU A 45 3.11 1.00 4.20
CA LEU A 45 3.28 1.20 5.63
C LEU A 45 1.94 1.32 6.36
N TYR A 46 1.01 2.14 5.85
CA TYR A 46 -0.31 2.28 6.46
C TYR A 46 -1.16 1.02 6.29
N ASN A 47 -0.97 0.26 5.22
CA ASN A 47 -1.60 -1.06 5.07
C ASN A 47 -1.14 -2.03 6.17
N ALA A 48 0.16 -2.08 6.45
CA ALA A 48 0.69 -2.91 7.52
C ALA A 48 0.18 -2.46 8.90
N ALA A 49 0.03 -1.14 9.12
CA ALA A 49 -0.55 -0.59 10.34
C ALA A 49 -2.02 -1.00 10.50
N LEU A 50 -2.81 -0.94 9.42
CA LEU A 50 -4.19 -1.39 9.39
C LEU A 50 -4.31 -2.87 9.75
N GLN A 51 -3.54 -3.73 9.07
CA GLN A 51 -3.56 -5.18 9.32
C GLN A 51 -3.21 -5.51 10.78
N ARG A 52 -2.22 -4.84 11.35
CA ARG A 52 -1.85 -4.98 12.78
C ARG A 52 -3.01 -4.57 13.68
N ASP A 53 -3.64 -3.43 13.41
CA ASP A 53 -4.67 -2.87 14.28
C ASP A 53 -5.99 -3.65 14.18
N VAL A 54 -6.30 -4.27 13.04
CA VAL A 54 -7.37 -5.27 12.89
C VAL A 54 -7.14 -6.47 13.83
N LEU A 55 -5.94 -7.04 13.85
CA LEU A 55 -5.62 -8.17 14.74
C LEU A 55 -5.73 -7.77 16.21
N ARG A 56 -5.28 -6.56 16.57
CA ARG A 56 -5.41 -6.03 17.94
C ARG A 56 -6.88 -5.82 18.32
N ALA A 57 -7.69 -5.26 17.42
CA ALA A 57 -9.14 -5.11 17.63
C ALA A 57 -9.83 -6.46 17.82
N ARG A 58 -9.47 -7.46 17.00
CA ARG A 58 -10.04 -8.81 17.10
C ARG A 58 -9.71 -9.48 18.43
N ALA A 59 -8.49 -9.27 18.93
CA ALA A 59 -8.04 -9.77 20.23
C ALA A 59 -8.60 -8.96 21.43
N GLY A 60 -9.43 -7.94 21.20
CA GLY A 60 -9.98 -7.09 22.26
C GLY A 60 -8.93 -6.18 22.93
N LEU A 61 -7.77 -5.97 22.30
CA LEU A 61 -6.66 -5.17 22.84
C LEU A 61 -6.82 -3.67 22.57
N LEU A 62 -7.75 -3.28 21.70
CA LEU A 62 -8.06 -1.87 21.43
C LEU A 62 -9.27 -1.42 22.23
N ARG A 63 -9.13 -0.26 22.89
CA ARG A 63 -10.23 0.38 23.62
C ARG A 63 -11.25 1.05 22.68
N SER A 64 -10.81 1.46 21.49
CA SER A 64 -11.62 2.10 20.45
C SER A 64 -11.13 1.69 19.06
N TYR A 65 -11.98 1.90 18.06
CA TYR A 65 -11.65 1.64 16.65
C TYR A 65 -10.96 2.82 15.95
N ASP A 66 -10.67 3.92 16.65
CA ASP A 66 -10.01 5.11 16.09
C ASP A 66 -8.66 4.82 15.40
N PRO A 67 -7.83 3.85 15.87
CA PRO A 67 -6.63 3.46 15.13
C PRO A 67 -6.93 2.89 13.73
N LEU A 68 -8.03 2.16 13.56
CA LEU A 68 -8.42 1.60 12.26
C LEU A 68 -8.93 2.71 11.34
N VAL A 69 -9.77 3.62 11.86
CA VAL A 69 -10.28 4.79 11.12
C VAL A 69 -9.11 5.62 10.60
N ARG A 70 -8.16 5.98 11.47
CA ARG A 70 -6.95 6.73 11.07
C ARG A 70 -6.10 5.98 10.04
N SER A 71 -5.98 4.66 10.16
CA SER A 71 -5.21 3.87 9.18
C SER A 71 -5.84 3.91 7.79
N ILE A 72 -7.17 3.85 7.70
CA ILE A 72 -7.91 4.00 6.43
C ILE A 72 -7.83 5.42 5.88
N GLU A 73 -8.00 6.45 6.73
CA GLU A 73 -7.85 7.86 6.31
C GLU A 73 -6.46 8.11 5.73
N ASN A 74 -5.42 7.64 6.42
CA ASN A 74 -4.03 7.75 5.98
C ASN A 74 -3.75 6.97 4.68
N LEU A 75 -4.36 5.78 4.50
CA LEU A 75 -4.28 5.03 3.25
C LEU A 75 -4.93 5.80 2.10
N ASN A 76 -6.15 6.31 2.32
CA ASN A 76 -6.87 7.10 1.34
C ASN A 76 -6.09 8.36 0.95
N GLU A 77 -5.52 9.09 1.91
CA GLU A 77 -4.66 10.25 1.64
C GLU A 77 -3.40 9.84 0.84
N ALA A 78 -2.73 8.75 1.23
CA ALA A 78 -1.55 8.27 0.53
C ALA A 78 -1.87 7.92 -0.94
N THR A 79 -3.04 7.32 -1.21
CA THR A 79 -3.43 6.99 -2.59
C THR A 79 -3.69 8.23 -3.47
N GLN A 80 -4.07 9.38 -2.90
CA GLN A 80 -4.30 10.62 -3.66
C GLN A 80 -3.02 11.17 -4.29
N SER A 81 -1.85 10.82 -3.74
CA SER A 81 -0.56 11.25 -4.25
C SER A 81 0.01 10.34 -5.36
N LEU A 82 -0.50 9.12 -5.50
CA LEU A 82 -0.04 8.13 -6.50
C LEU A 82 -0.16 8.57 -7.96
N PRO A 83 -1.19 9.33 -8.41
CA PRO A 83 -1.30 9.78 -9.80
C PRO A 83 -0.08 10.54 -10.30
N ALA A 84 0.71 11.20 -9.43
CA ALA A 84 1.95 11.87 -9.83
C ALA A 84 3.00 10.91 -10.42
N ALA A 85 2.92 9.61 -10.12
CA ALA A 85 3.85 8.61 -10.63
C ALA A 85 3.78 8.43 -12.16
N ARG A 86 2.62 8.71 -12.77
CA ARG A 86 2.42 8.52 -14.22
C ARG A 86 3.22 9.49 -15.08
N ASP A 87 3.59 10.65 -14.52
CA ASP A 87 4.23 11.73 -15.27
C ASP A 87 5.69 11.42 -15.63
N ILE A 88 6.26 10.36 -15.06
CA ILE A 88 7.60 9.87 -15.44
C ILE A 88 7.62 9.22 -16.83
N ALA A 89 6.46 8.76 -17.30
CA ALA A 89 6.33 7.92 -18.48
C ALA A 89 5.44 8.58 -19.54
N SER A 90 5.57 8.10 -20.76
CA SER A 90 4.71 8.44 -21.88
C SER A 90 4.30 7.18 -22.64
N GLY A 91 3.23 7.26 -23.44
CA GLY A 91 2.72 6.14 -24.22
C GLY A 91 2.27 4.97 -23.34
N GLU A 92 2.62 3.75 -23.76
CA GLU A 92 2.20 2.49 -23.13
C GLU A 92 2.63 2.37 -21.66
N ALA A 93 3.88 2.75 -21.34
CA ALA A 93 4.38 2.68 -19.96
C ALA A 93 3.59 3.59 -18.99
N ARG A 94 3.08 4.73 -19.49
CA ARG A 94 2.20 5.59 -18.71
C ARG A 94 0.85 4.92 -18.45
N ALA A 95 0.25 4.32 -19.48
CA ALA A 95 -1.00 3.60 -19.35
C ALA A 95 -0.90 2.42 -18.35
N ASP A 96 0.22 1.70 -18.37
CA ASP A 96 0.50 0.63 -17.41
C ASP A 96 0.61 1.12 -15.96
N ILE A 97 1.31 2.24 -15.74
CA ILE A 97 1.39 2.87 -14.42
C ILE A 97 0.01 3.34 -13.97
N GLU A 98 -0.77 4.01 -14.83
CA GLU A 98 -2.13 4.47 -14.52
C GLU A 98 -3.05 3.30 -14.15
N ARG A 99 -2.97 2.17 -14.86
CA ARG A 99 -3.71 0.95 -14.53
C ARG A 99 -3.34 0.41 -13.15
N ARG A 100 -2.05 0.27 -12.84
CA ARG A 100 -1.60 -0.21 -11.52
C ARG A 100 -1.99 0.73 -10.38
N ILE A 101 -1.98 2.05 -10.60
CA ILE A 101 -2.48 3.02 -9.62
C ILE A 101 -3.97 2.79 -9.35
N ALA A 102 -4.78 2.61 -10.41
CA ALA A 102 -6.20 2.33 -10.26
C ALA A 102 -6.47 1.03 -9.50
N GLU A 103 -5.67 -0.02 -9.75
CA GLU A 103 -5.74 -1.29 -9.01
C GLU A 103 -5.44 -1.13 -7.52
N VAL A 104 -4.45 -0.30 -7.15
CA VAL A 104 -4.14 0.03 -5.74
C VAL A 104 -5.29 0.79 -5.10
N ILE A 105 -5.82 1.82 -5.77
CA ILE A 105 -6.95 2.63 -5.26
C ILE A 105 -8.19 1.74 -5.05
N ALA A 106 -8.49 0.85 -6.00
CA ALA A 106 -9.59 -0.09 -5.86
C ALA A 106 -9.37 -1.05 -4.68
N ALA A 107 -8.16 -1.57 -4.51
CA ALA A 107 -7.83 -2.44 -3.38
C ALA A 107 -8.08 -1.76 -2.02
N VAL A 108 -7.65 -0.50 -1.87
CA VAL A 108 -7.86 0.26 -0.64
C VAL A 108 -9.34 0.48 -0.36
N ARG A 109 -10.16 0.76 -1.37
CA ARG A 109 -11.62 0.93 -1.23
C ARG A 109 -12.33 -0.37 -0.83
N ASP A 110 -11.91 -1.49 -1.42
CA ASP A 110 -12.43 -2.81 -1.05
C ASP A 110 -12.10 -3.12 0.42
N GLU A 111 -10.87 -2.80 0.84
CA GLU A 111 -10.40 -3.00 2.21
C GLU A 111 -11.11 -2.08 3.22
N GLU A 112 -11.37 -0.82 2.86
CA GLU A 112 -12.20 0.10 3.64
C GLU A 112 -13.60 -0.47 3.90
N THR A 113 -14.23 -1.05 2.87
CA THR A 113 -15.54 -1.69 3.01
C THR A 113 -15.50 -2.88 3.97
N LEU A 114 -14.43 -3.69 3.90
CA LEU A 114 -14.21 -4.81 4.82
C LEU A 114 -14.00 -4.34 6.26
N VAL A 115 -13.26 -3.25 6.46
CA VAL A 115 -13.00 -2.66 7.78
C VAL A 115 -14.30 -2.18 8.44
N GLU A 116 -15.21 -1.54 7.68
CA GLU A 116 -16.49 -1.10 8.24
C GLU A 116 -17.39 -2.27 8.68
N GLY A 117 -17.43 -3.35 7.88
CA GLY A 117 -18.08 -4.60 8.27
C GLY A 117 -17.45 -5.19 9.53
N PHE A 118 -16.13 -5.27 9.55
CA PHE A 118 -15.36 -5.79 10.69
C PHE A 118 -15.62 -5.00 11.98
N LYS A 119 -15.58 -3.65 11.93
CA LYS A 119 -15.83 -2.79 13.09
C LYS A 119 -17.21 -3.09 13.70
N SER A 120 -18.22 -3.17 12.85
CA SER A 120 -19.61 -3.37 13.26
C SER A 120 -19.80 -4.76 13.90
N ASP A 121 -19.36 -5.81 13.22
CA ASP A 121 -19.52 -7.19 13.72
C ASP A 121 -18.63 -7.48 14.93
N ASN A 122 -17.39 -7.00 14.94
CA ASN A 122 -16.49 -7.17 16.08
C ASN A 122 -16.98 -6.39 17.31
N ALA A 123 -17.58 -5.20 17.14
CA ALA A 123 -18.18 -4.47 18.26
C ALA A 123 -19.35 -5.26 18.88
N LEU A 124 -20.24 -5.81 18.06
CA LEU A 124 -21.35 -6.65 18.53
C LEU A 124 -20.85 -7.92 19.22
N LEU A 125 -19.81 -8.55 18.67
CA LEU A 125 -19.17 -9.73 19.24
C LEU A 125 -18.56 -9.43 20.62
N GLN A 126 -17.71 -8.40 20.72
CA GLN A 126 -17.04 -8.02 21.97
C GLN A 126 -18.06 -7.63 23.06
N ASN A 127 -19.08 -6.85 22.70
CA ASN A 127 -20.16 -6.50 23.62
C ASN A 127 -20.91 -7.75 24.12
N SER A 128 -21.21 -8.68 23.21
CA SER A 128 -21.92 -9.91 23.56
C SER A 128 -21.07 -10.84 24.42
N LEU A 129 -19.77 -10.94 24.16
CA LEU A 129 -18.83 -11.71 24.99
C LEU A 129 -18.74 -11.14 26.40
N ASN A 130 -18.57 -9.83 26.54
CA ASN A 130 -18.52 -9.16 27.83
C ASN A 130 -19.81 -9.36 28.63
N TYR A 131 -20.96 -9.16 27.99
CA TYR A 131 -22.27 -9.37 28.61
C TYR A 131 -22.48 -10.83 29.01
N PHE A 132 -22.17 -11.76 28.11
CA PHE A 132 -22.30 -13.19 28.35
C PHE A 132 -21.45 -13.64 29.55
N ASN A 133 -20.18 -13.22 29.62
CA ASN A 133 -19.28 -13.56 30.71
C ASN A 133 -19.78 -13.02 32.07
N TYR A 134 -20.22 -11.75 32.09
CA TYR A 134 -20.78 -11.14 33.30
C TYR A 134 -22.06 -11.86 33.76
N MET A 135 -23.02 -12.05 32.85
CA MET A 135 -24.33 -12.63 33.18
C MET A 135 -24.27 -14.11 33.51
N SER A 136 -23.45 -14.89 32.81
CA SER A 136 -23.27 -16.31 33.12
C SER A 136 -22.64 -16.51 34.49
N GLY A 137 -21.64 -15.68 34.86
CA GLY A 137 -21.06 -15.68 36.20
C GLY A 137 -22.10 -15.37 37.28
N ARG A 138 -22.85 -14.27 37.12
CA ARG A 138 -23.88 -13.84 38.07
C ARG A 138 -24.99 -14.89 38.24
N LEU A 139 -25.53 -15.40 37.13
CA LEU A 139 -26.61 -16.39 37.17
C LEU A 139 -26.16 -17.76 37.70
N THR A 140 -24.88 -18.09 37.58
CA THR A 140 -24.30 -19.30 38.21
C THR A 140 -24.16 -19.11 39.72
N SER A 141 -23.83 -17.92 40.21
CA SER A 141 -23.72 -17.64 41.65
C SER A 141 -25.06 -17.44 42.36
N GLU A 142 -26.06 -16.89 41.66
CA GLU A 142 -27.40 -16.61 42.19
C GLU A 142 -28.38 -17.77 41.98
N GLY A 143 -28.06 -18.72 41.10
CA GLY A 143 -28.94 -19.81 40.72
C GLY A 143 -28.72 -21.08 41.53
N ASP A 144 -29.81 -21.76 41.88
CA ASP A 144 -29.78 -23.07 42.54
C ASP A 144 -30.12 -24.22 41.58
N GLY A 145 -29.57 -25.40 41.87
CA GLY A 145 -29.93 -26.67 41.24
C GLY A 145 -29.56 -26.78 39.76
N LEU A 146 -30.49 -27.30 38.96
CA LEU A 146 -30.27 -27.69 37.56
C LEU A 146 -29.89 -26.51 36.64
N ARG A 147 -30.36 -25.29 36.96
CA ARG A 147 -30.09 -24.09 36.15
C ARG A 147 -28.63 -23.68 36.20
N ALA A 148 -28.00 -23.70 37.37
CA ALA A 148 -26.58 -23.39 37.52
C ALA A 148 -25.70 -24.41 36.78
N VAL A 149 -26.08 -25.70 36.80
CA VAL A 149 -25.40 -26.77 36.05
C VAL A 149 -25.45 -26.52 34.53
N GLU A 150 -26.61 -26.16 34.00
CA GLU A 150 -26.77 -25.88 32.56
C GLU A 150 -26.01 -24.62 32.12
N ILE A 151 -25.96 -23.59 32.95
CA ILE A 151 -25.17 -22.38 32.67
C ILE A 151 -23.67 -22.70 32.71
N GLY A 152 -23.20 -23.49 33.68
CA GLY A 152 -21.81 -23.96 33.73
C GLY A 152 -21.43 -24.79 32.50
N ALA A 153 -22.30 -25.71 32.07
CA ALA A 153 -22.10 -26.48 30.85
C ALA A 153 -22.06 -25.59 29.60
N LEU A 154 -22.92 -24.57 29.53
CA LEU A 154 -22.91 -23.56 28.47
C LEU A 154 -21.58 -22.77 28.46
N MET A 155 -21.07 -22.33 29.61
CA MET A 155 -19.79 -21.62 29.70
C MET A 155 -18.63 -22.47 29.18
N ILE A 156 -18.58 -23.75 29.54
CA ILE A 156 -17.54 -24.68 29.07
C ILE A 156 -17.64 -24.89 27.55
N ALA A 157 -18.85 -25.13 27.03
CA ALA A 157 -19.09 -25.29 25.61
C ALA A 157 -18.71 -24.00 24.83
N MET A 158 -19.11 -22.84 25.35
CA MET A 158 -18.83 -21.55 24.75
C MET A 158 -17.33 -21.26 24.73
N SER A 159 -16.59 -21.55 25.80
CA SER A 159 -15.13 -21.38 25.84
C SER A 159 -14.41 -22.24 24.80
N ARG A 160 -14.85 -23.49 24.59
CA ARG A 160 -14.33 -24.35 23.51
C ARG A 160 -14.62 -23.76 22.14
N PHE A 161 -15.86 -23.33 21.90
CA PHE A 161 -16.25 -22.72 20.63
C PHE A 161 -15.49 -21.42 20.33
N ILE A 162 -15.27 -20.57 21.34
CA ILE A 162 -14.49 -19.33 21.16
C ILE A 162 -13.03 -19.64 20.77
N SER A 163 -12.49 -20.74 21.30
CA SER A 163 -11.12 -21.15 21.03
C SER A 163 -10.94 -21.79 19.65
N ASP A 164 -11.96 -22.54 19.18
CA ASP A 164 -11.99 -23.14 17.85
C ASP A 164 -13.42 -23.08 17.26
N PRO A 165 -13.76 -22.04 16.47
CA PRO A 165 -15.12 -21.73 16.01
C PRO A 165 -15.62 -22.65 14.88
N GLN A 166 -15.48 -23.96 15.04
CA GLN A 166 -15.98 -24.93 14.06
C GLN A 166 -17.49 -25.19 14.22
N PRO A 167 -18.19 -25.56 13.13
CA PRO A 167 -19.59 -25.96 13.19
C PRO A 167 -19.87 -27.06 14.23
N GLU A 168 -18.94 -28.00 14.40
CA GLU A 168 -19.05 -29.07 15.40
C GLU A 168 -18.97 -28.55 16.84
N ALA A 169 -18.12 -27.55 17.10
CA ALA A 169 -18.00 -26.92 18.41
C ALA A 169 -19.21 -26.01 18.74
N ALA A 170 -19.91 -25.50 17.72
CA ALA A 170 -21.14 -24.72 17.90
C ALA A 170 -22.34 -25.57 18.39
N ARG A 171 -22.40 -26.87 18.02
CA ARG A 171 -23.56 -27.73 18.35
C ARG A 171 -23.82 -27.84 19.86
N PRO A 172 -22.82 -28.14 20.73
CA PRO A 172 -23.04 -28.17 22.17
C PRO A 172 -23.48 -26.82 22.75
N VAL A 173 -22.96 -25.71 22.20
CA VAL A 173 -23.35 -24.35 22.62
C VAL A 173 -24.83 -24.11 22.31
N THR A 174 -25.24 -24.32 21.06
CA THR A 174 -26.63 -24.16 20.63
C THR A 174 -27.58 -25.06 21.41
N ALA A 175 -27.22 -26.32 21.63
CA ALA A 175 -28.03 -27.24 22.43
C ALA A 175 -28.23 -26.74 23.88
N SER A 176 -27.18 -26.21 24.52
CA SER A 176 -27.27 -25.63 25.87
C SER A 176 -28.11 -24.34 25.87
N LEU A 177 -27.95 -23.48 24.87
CA LEU A 177 -28.78 -22.28 24.70
C LEU A 177 -30.26 -22.62 24.52
N ASP A 178 -30.58 -23.68 23.76
CA ASP A 178 -31.95 -24.12 23.53
C ASP A 178 -32.59 -24.77 24.77
N ARG A 179 -31.80 -25.47 25.60
CA ARG A 179 -32.28 -25.94 26.92
C ARG A 179 -32.57 -24.77 27.85
N LEU A 180 -31.69 -23.76 27.90
CA LEU A 180 -31.87 -22.57 28.73
C LEU A 180 -33.00 -21.65 28.26
N ALA A 181 -33.35 -21.68 26.98
CA ALA A 181 -34.47 -20.95 26.41
C ALA A 181 -35.84 -21.50 26.83
N ARG A 182 -35.91 -22.75 27.31
CA ARG A 182 -37.18 -23.35 27.76
C ARG A 182 -37.65 -22.72 29.07
N PRO A 183 -38.96 -22.52 29.27
CA PRO A 183 -39.48 -21.98 30.51
C PRO A 183 -39.08 -22.86 31.70
N PHE A 184 -38.34 -22.28 32.65
CA PHE A 184 -38.14 -22.86 33.96
C PHE A 184 -39.26 -22.40 34.90
N VAL A 185 -39.58 -23.22 35.89
CA VAL A 185 -40.69 -22.99 36.84
C VAL A 185 -40.47 -21.73 37.70
N ASP A 186 -39.24 -21.26 37.89
CA ASP A 186 -38.93 -20.04 38.67
C ASP A 186 -38.86 -18.76 37.80
N ALA A 187 -39.76 -17.82 38.10
CA ALA A 187 -40.03 -16.61 37.31
C ALA A 187 -39.05 -15.44 37.50
N VAL A 188 -38.27 -15.39 38.60
CA VAL A 188 -37.53 -14.19 39.03
C VAL A 188 -36.33 -13.85 38.10
N SER A 189 -35.71 -14.85 37.44
CA SER A 189 -34.55 -14.63 36.55
C SER A 189 -34.85 -14.87 35.06
N ALA A 190 -36.12 -15.02 34.68
CA ALA A 190 -36.49 -15.40 33.32
C ALA A 190 -36.06 -14.37 32.26
N SER A 191 -36.05 -13.08 32.61
CA SER A 191 -35.57 -12.03 31.70
C SER A 191 -34.06 -12.10 31.48
N ASP A 192 -33.30 -12.30 32.55
CA ASP A 192 -31.84 -12.37 32.51
C ASP A 192 -31.34 -13.58 31.73
N VAL A 193 -32.00 -14.73 31.89
CA VAL A 193 -31.71 -15.94 31.11
C VAL A 193 -32.02 -15.74 29.63
N ARG A 194 -33.13 -15.07 29.28
CA ARG A 194 -33.44 -14.74 27.87
C ARG A 194 -32.37 -13.84 27.26
N SER A 195 -31.91 -12.84 27.99
CA SER A 195 -30.82 -11.96 27.54
C SER A 195 -29.52 -12.73 27.36
N LEU A 196 -29.14 -13.59 28.31
CA LEU A 196 -27.96 -14.48 28.20
C LEU A 196 -28.05 -15.36 26.94
N VAL A 197 -29.20 -15.97 26.70
CA VAL A 197 -29.44 -16.82 25.51
C VAL A 197 -29.32 -16.00 24.23
N SER A 198 -29.90 -14.80 24.20
CA SER A 198 -29.82 -13.88 23.05
C SER A 198 -28.37 -13.53 22.71
N HIS A 199 -27.58 -13.10 23.70
CA HIS A 199 -26.16 -12.80 23.50
C HIS A 199 -25.33 -14.05 23.17
N GLY A 200 -25.66 -15.21 23.74
CA GLY A 200 -25.03 -16.47 23.36
C GLY A 200 -25.23 -16.84 21.89
N ARG A 201 -26.45 -16.65 21.37
CA ARG A 201 -26.75 -16.84 19.93
C ARG A 201 -26.03 -15.83 19.05
N LEU A 202 -25.95 -14.57 19.50
CA LEU A 202 -25.15 -13.55 18.80
C LEU A 202 -23.67 -13.96 18.69
N ILE A 203 -23.07 -14.50 19.75
CA ILE A 203 -21.68 -14.99 19.71
C ILE A 203 -21.53 -16.12 18.68
N VAL A 204 -22.41 -17.13 18.71
CA VAL A 204 -22.36 -18.26 17.77
C VAL A 204 -22.43 -17.81 16.31
N THR A 205 -23.24 -16.81 16.00
CA THR A 205 -23.40 -16.29 14.64
C THR A 205 -22.27 -15.34 14.24
N ARG A 206 -21.85 -14.44 15.13
CA ARG A 206 -20.93 -13.34 14.78
C ARG A 206 -19.47 -13.77 14.82
N LEU A 207 -19.09 -14.69 15.70
CA LEU A 207 -17.69 -15.10 15.84
C LEU A 207 -17.08 -15.63 14.52
N PRO A 208 -17.71 -16.58 13.80
CA PRO A 208 -17.17 -17.05 12.52
C PRO A 208 -17.19 -15.97 11.43
N ALA A 209 -18.20 -15.08 11.42
CA ALA A 209 -18.30 -13.98 10.46
C ALA A 209 -17.17 -12.95 10.65
N VAL A 210 -16.83 -12.63 11.90
CA VAL A 210 -15.70 -11.77 12.23
C VAL A 210 -14.38 -12.42 11.81
N ASP A 211 -14.21 -13.73 12.04
CA ASP A 211 -12.99 -14.44 11.64
C ASP A 211 -12.83 -14.52 10.12
N ASP A 212 -13.92 -14.67 9.36
CA ASP A 212 -13.91 -14.54 7.89
C ASP A 212 -13.47 -13.14 7.44
N LEU A 213 -14.03 -12.09 8.06
CA LEU A 213 -13.67 -10.70 7.75
C LEU A 213 -12.18 -10.44 8.04
N VAL A 214 -11.66 -10.93 9.17
CA VAL A 214 -10.23 -10.83 9.50
C VAL A 214 -9.38 -11.56 8.46
N SER A 215 -9.77 -12.78 8.07
CA SER A 215 -9.06 -13.56 7.04
C SER A 215 -9.00 -12.81 5.71
N ARG A 216 -10.13 -12.24 5.26
CA ARG A 216 -10.23 -11.45 4.03
C ARG A 216 -9.41 -10.17 4.08
N LEU A 217 -9.37 -9.49 5.23
CA LEU A 217 -8.52 -8.31 5.46
C LEU A 217 -7.02 -8.67 5.43
N GLN A 218 -6.62 -9.79 6.02
CA GLN A 218 -5.21 -10.23 5.97
C GLN A 218 -4.79 -10.65 4.55
N ALA A 219 -5.73 -11.22 3.77
CA ALA A 219 -5.51 -11.60 2.39
C ALA A 219 -5.70 -10.44 1.39
N ALA A 220 -5.96 -9.21 1.86
CA ALA A 220 -6.18 -8.06 0.98
C ALA A 220 -4.94 -7.77 0.11
N PRO A 221 -5.11 -7.58 -1.22
CA PRO A 221 -3.99 -7.46 -2.15
C PRO A 221 -3.35 -6.07 -2.19
N THR A 222 -3.73 -5.15 -1.30
CA THR A 222 -3.29 -3.74 -1.30
C THR A 222 -1.77 -3.61 -1.28
N SER A 223 -1.10 -4.28 -0.32
CA SER A 223 0.36 -4.24 -0.25
C SER A 223 1.03 -4.92 -1.44
N GLU A 224 0.45 -5.98 -1.99
CA GLU A 224 0.99 -6.68 -3.16
C GLU A 224 0.93 -5.78 -4.40
N ARG A 225 -0.24 -5.18 -4.66
CA ARG A 225 -0.47 -4.26 -5.77
C ARG A 225 0.42 -3.01 -5.66
N ALA A 226 0.59 -2.47 -4.45
CA ALA A 226 1.47 -1.33 -4.22
C ALA A 226 2.94 -1.65 -4.48
N ARG A 227 3.43 -2.85 -4.10
CA ARG A 227 4.79 -3.31 -4.45
C ARG A 227 4.94 -3.52 -5.94
N ALA A 228 3.94 -4.12 -6.60
CA ALA A 228 3.99 -4.33 -8.04
C ALA A 228 3.98 -3.00 -8.83
N LEU A 229 3.30 -1.96 -8.31
CA LEU A 229 3.41 -0.59 -8.81
C LEU A 229 4.82 -0.01 -8.58
N GLN A 230 5.40 -0.20 -7.40
CA GLN A 230 6.78 0.23 -7.09
C GLN A 230 7.79 -0.39 -8.05
N ASP A 231 7.69 -1.70 -8.29
CA ASP A 231 8.61 -2.43 -9.17
C ASP A 231 8.50 -1.94 -10.61
N LEU A 232 7.27 -1.76 -11.13
CA LEU A 232 7.06 -1.18 -12.46
C LEU A 232 7.65 0.23 -12.55
N TYR A 233 7.41 1.06 -11.54
CA TYR A 233 7.88 2.45 -11.52
C TYR A 233 9.42 2.50 -11.50
N LEU A 234 10.07 1.69 -10.66
CA LEU A 234 11.52 1.60 -10.56
C LEU A 234 12.16 1.13 -11.88
N ASP A 235 11.55 0.15 -12.56
CA ASP A 235 12.02 -0.31 -13.86
C ASP A 235 11.92 0.79 -14.92
N VAL A 236 10.78 1.47 -15.01
CA VAL A 236 10.58 2.60 -15.95
C VAL A 236 11.56 3.74 -15.67
N HIS A 237 11.74 4.12 -14.40
CA HIS A 237 12.69 5.15 -14.00
C HIS A 237 14.14 4.74 -14.33
N GLY A 238 14.52 3.49 -14.03
CA GLY A 238 15.85 2.96 -14.30
C GLY A 238 16.19 2.97 -15.79
N ARG A 239 15.23 2.60 -16.66
CA ARG A 239 15.39 2.68 -18.12
C ARG A 239 15.59 4.13 -18.60
N ALA A 240 14.84 5.08 -18.05
CA ALA A 240 14.97 6.50 -18.37
C ALA A 240 16.34 7.07 -17.90
N ALA A 241 16.75 6.75 -16.68
CA ALA A 241 18.04 7.17 -16.13
C ALA A 241 19.22 6.59 -16.92
N ALA A 242 19.18 5.30 -17.26
CA ALA A 242 20.22 4.64 -18.07
C ALA A 242 20.30 5.20 -19.50
N ARG A 243 19.18 5.68 -20.06
CA ARG A 243 19.17 6.41 -21.33
C ARG A 243 19.86 7.76 -21.18
N ALA A 244 19.45 8.57 -20.20
CA ALA A 244 20.05 9.87 -19.95
C ALA A 244 21.58 9.77 -19.74
N ALA A 245 22.05 8.82 -18.93
CA ALA A 245 23.47 8.58 -18.69
C ALA A 245 24.25 8.26 -19.98
N ARG A 246 23.67 7.45 -20.89
CA ARG A 246 24.28 7.15 -22.19
C ARG A 246 24.42 8.41 -23.05
N PHE A 247 23.37 9.24 -23.12
CA PHE A 247 23.41 10.49 -23.87
C PHE A 247 24.38 11.52 -23.27
N GLN A 248 24.46 11.62 -21.95
CA GLN A 248 25.48 12.44 -21.27
C GLN A 248 26.91 11.97 -21.58
N THR A 249 27.14 10.65 -21.61
CA THR A 249 28.44 10.08 -21.98
C THR A 249 28.80 10.44 -23.42
N LEU A 250 27.87 10.29 -24.36
CA LEU A 250 28.07 10.68 -25.76
C LEU A 250 28.33 12.19 -25.90
N LEU A 251 27.60 13.03 -25.15
CA LEU A 251 27.81 14.47 -25.12
C LEU A 251 29.21 14.82 -24.58
N TYR A 252 29.65 14.16 -23.51
CA TYR A 252 30.99 14.36 -22.94
C TYR A 252 32.09 13.99 -23.94
N VAL A 253 31.96 12.84 -24.61
CA VAL A 253 32.89 12.42 -25.67
C VAL A 253 32.88 13.41 -26.83
N ALA A 254 31.70 13.86 -27.27
CA ALA A 254 31.57 14.84 -28.34
C ALA A 254 32.23 16.19 -27.96
N ALA A 255 32.06 16.64 -26.72
CA ALA A 255 32.72 17.84 -26.21
C ALA A 255 34.25 17.69 -26.20
N LEU A 256 34.78 16.54 -25.78
CA LEU A 256 36.21 16.27 -25.77
C LEU A 256 36.80 16.27 -27.20
N VAL A 257 36.12 15.64 -28.16
CA VAL A 257 36.50 15.65 -29.57
C VAL A 257 36.52 17.08 -30.12
N LEU A 258 35.51 17.90 -29.77
CA LEU A 258 35.42 19.28 -30.21
C LEU A 258 36.58 20.13 -29.69
N VAL A 259 36.91 20.00 -28.40
CA VAL A 259 38.06 20.67 -27.78
C VAL A 259 39.36 20.25 -28.46
N GLY A 260 39.55 18.95 -28.70
CA GLY A 260 40.71 18.43 -29.42
C GLY A 260 40.82 19.00 -30.85
N TYR A 261 39.70 19.11 -31.56
CA TYR A 261 39.65 19.66 -32.91
C TYR A 261 39.97 21.16 -32.94
N VAL A 262 39.44 21.95 -31.99
CA VAL A 262 39.77 23.38 -31.86
C VAL A 262 41.25 23.57 -31.54
N ALA A 263 41.82 22.77 -30.64
CA ALA A 263 43.26 22.79 -30.33
C ALA A 263 44.11 22.48 -31.56
N TYR A 264 43.72 21.48 -32.36
CA TYR A 264 44.36 21.16 -33.64
C TYR A 264 44.30 22.31 -34.64
N LEU A 265 43.11 22.90 -34.84
CA LEU A 265 42.94 24.04 -35.74
C LEU A 265 43.81 25.23 -35.31
N PHE A 266 43.88 25.51 -34.01
CA PHE A 266 44.70 26.59 -33.47
C PHE A 266 46.20 26.34 -33.69
N ALA A 267 46.67 25.11 -33.45
CA ALA A 267 48.05 24.70 -33.73
C ALA A 267 48.39 24.84 -35.22
N ARG A 268 47.50 24.39 -36.11
CA ARG A 268 47.64 24.52 -37.57
C ARG A 268 47.67 25.98 -38.01
N LEU A 269 46.80 26.82 -37.45
CA LEU A 269 46.77 28.25 -37.77
C LEU A 269 48.08 28.94 -37.38
N ARG A 270 48.60 28.62 -36.18
CA ARG A 270 49.91 29.12 -35.71
C ARG A 270 51.06 28.66 -36.60
N HIS A 271 51.05 27.40 -37.03
CA HIS A 271 52.07 26.88 -37.94
C HIS A 271 52.06 27.60 -39.29
N ASN A 272 50.88 27.76 -39.90
CA ASN A 272 50.73 28.48 -41.16
C ASN A 272 51.13 29.96 -41.05
N ALA A 273 50.79 30.61 -39.93
CA ALA A 273 51.17 32.01 -39.69
C ALA A 273 52.69 32.19 -39.52
N ARG A 274 53.40 31.21 -38.94
CA ARG A 274 54.86 31.22 -38.85
C ARG A 274 55.51 31.10 -40.23
N ILE A 275 55.07 30.15 -41.05
CA ILE A 275 55.57 29.96 -42.42
C ILE A 275 55.37 31.24 -43.26
N LEU A 276 54.24 31.93 -43.09
CA LEU A 276 53.97 33.16 -43.84
C LEU A 276 54.87 34.33 -43.40
N ARG A 277 55.20 34.43 -42.11
CA ARG A 277 56.15 35.43 -41.60
C ARG A 277 57.56 35.19 -42.10
N GLU A 278 58.03 33.94 -42.08
CA GLU A 278 59.35 33.58 -42.61
C GLU A 278 59.47 33.94 -44.09
N ARG A 279 58.42 33.78 -44.89
CA ARG A 279 58.45 34.18 -46.31
C ARG A 279 58.48 35.69 -46.55
N LEU A 280 57.82 36.48 -45.69
CA LEU A 280 57.82 37.94 -45.76
C LEU A 280 59.13 38.57 -45.27
N GLU A 281 59.94 37.85 -44.50
CA GLU A 281 61.29 38.28 -44.09
C GLU A 281 62.36 37.96 -45.15
N PHE A 282 62.03 37.16 -46.17
CA PHE A 282 62.92 36.78 -47.28
C PHE A 282 62.66 37.53 -48.60
N GLU A 283 61.59 38.33 -48.68
CA GLU A 283 61.36 39.35 -49.73
C GLU A 283 61.83 40.73 -49.28
#